data_AF-A0A671KI88-F1
#
_entry.id   AF-A0A671KI88-F1
#
_cell.length_a   1.000
_cell.length_b   1.000
_cell.length_c   1.000
_cell.angle_alpha   90.00
_cell.angle_beta   90.00
_cell.angle_gamma   90.00
#
_symmetry.space_group_name_H-M   'P 1'
#
loop_
_entity.id
_entity.type
_entity.pdbx_description
1 polymer ?
#
loop_
_entity_poly.entity_id
_entity_poly.type
_entity_poly.pdbx_seq_one_letter_code
_entity_poly.pdbx_strand_id
1 'polypeptide(L)'
;MCGSRCLGPMTFSVDLTGQHVTLSQEGQLASRETSSSMNGLAFLSRTVKVDEKLCIRIEDRTSLWDGALRVGFTNICPQRNSLPPASIPDLGNTRGYCVVPVPEDLCRCGVQLQFWINYAGGTLIVLVWGSRRLLLLLFA
;
A
#
# COMPACT_ATOMS: atom_id res chain seq x y z
N MET A 1 20.07 -6.48 18.20
CA MET A 1 19.00 -5.79 18.95
C MET A 1 18.84 -4.41 18.34
N CYS A 2 17.67 -4.10 17.78
CA CYS A 2 17.42 -2.78 17.17
C CYS A 2 17.15 -1.77 18.30
N GLY A 3 17.77 -0.59 18.29
CA GLY A 3 17.68 0.40 19.37
C GLY A 3 16.27 0.98 19.59
N SER A 4 16.10 1.81 20.62
CA SER A 4 14.83 2.44 21.04
C SER A 4 14.13 3.32 20.00
N ARG A 5 14.74 3.55 18.84
CA ARG A 5 14.17 4.30 17.71
C ARG A 5 13.75 3.42 16.54
N CYS A 6 13.96 2.11 16.65
CA CYS A 6 13.56 1.17 15.63
C CYS A 6 12.05 0.98 15.70
N LEU A 7 11.37 1.44 14.67
CA LEU A 7 9.92 1.36 14.56
C LEU A 7 9.43 -0.08 14.26
N GLY A 8 10.33 -1.06 14.28
CA GLY A 8 10.06 -2.45 13.91
C GLY A 8 10.19 -2.72 12.41
N PRO A 9 10.03 -3.99 12.00
CA PRO A 9 9.93 -4.35 10.59
C PRO A 9 8.73 -3.63 9.97
N MET A 10 8.86 -3.21 8.72
CA MET A 10 7.73 -2.68 7.99
C MET A 10 7.01 -3.88 7.36
N THR A 11 5.76 -4.07 7.77
CA THR A 11 4.88 -5.17 7.33
C THR A 11 3.47 -4.60 7.16
N PHE A 12 2.54 -5.39 6.61
CA PHE A 12 1.11 -5.09 6.63
C PHE A 12 0.52 -5.46 7.98
N SER A 13 -0.43 -4.65 8.41
CA SER A 13 -1.20 -4.88 9.62
C SER A 13 -2.32 -5.87 9.34
N VAL A 14 -2.32 -7.02 10.03
CA VAL A 14 -3.42 -8.00 9.98
C VAL A 14 -4.75 -7.34 10.32
N ASP A 15 -4.74 -6.39 11.25
CA ASP A 15 -5.93 -5.72 11.75
C ASP A 15 -6.45 -4.61 10.84
N LEU A 16 -5.62 -4.14 9.91
CA LEU A 16 -5.95 -3.05 9.01
C LEU A 16 -5.80 -3.55 7.57
N THR A 17 -6.34 -4.74 7.33
CA THR A 17 -6.36 -5.40 6.03
C THR A 17 -7.80 -5.76 5.69
N GLY A 18 -8.19 -5.49 4.45
CA GLY A 18 -9.53 -5.70 3.94
C GLY A 18 -9.87 -7.18 3.82
N GLN A 19 -11.16 -7.47 3.82
CA GLN A 19 -11.68 -8.85 3.89
C GLN A 19 -11.19 -9.76 2.77
N HIS A 20 -10.88 -9.22 1.58
CA HIS A 20 -10.42 -10.00 0.43
C HIS A 20 -8.90 -9.96 0.26
N VAL A 21 -8.16 -9.53 1.28
CA VAL A 21 -6.70 -9.48 1.26
C VAL A 21 -6.14 -10.50 2.24
N THR A 22 -5.33 -11.40 1.72
CA THR A 22 -4.56 -12.38 2.49
C THR A 22 -3.13 -11.89 2.68
N LEU A 23 -2.65 -11.92 3.93
CA LEU A 23 -1.25 -11.64 4.23
C LEU A 23 -0.45 -12.94 4.32
N SER A 24 0.78 -12.92 3.78
CA SER A 24 1.74 -14.01 3.86
C SER A 24 3.16 -13.46 4.04
N GLN A 25 4.16 -14.34 4.12
CA GLN A 25 5.56 -13.98 4.38
C GLN A 25 5.72 -13.08 5.62
N GLU A 26 5.10 -13.46 6.74
CA GLU A 26 5.13 -12.68 8.00
C GLU A 26 4.60 -11.23 7.83
N GLY A 27 3.59 -11.06 6.98
CA GLY A 27 3.00 -9.76 6.68
C GLY A 27 3.84 -8.91 5.72
N GLN A 28 4.84 -9.49 5.04
CA GLN A 28 5.58 -8.78 4.00
C GLN A 28 4.95 -8.88 2.62
N LEU A 29 4.00 -9.81 2.42
CA LEU A 29 3.30 -10.03 1.15
C LEU A 29 1.78 -9.93 1.39
N ALA A 30 1.12 -8.96 0.77
CA ALA A 30 -0.33 -8.85 0.69
C ALA A 30 -0.81 -9.33 -0.68
N SER A 31 -1.75 -10.27 -0.72
CA SER A 31 -2.36 -10.80 -1.94
C SER A 31 -3.87 -10.64 -1.87
N ARG A 32 -4.51 -10.29 -2.98
CA ARG A 32 -5.97 -10.10 -3.02
C ARG A 32 -6.66 -11.24 -3.77
N GLU A 33 -7.79 -11.71 -3.25
CA GLU A 33 -8.62 -12.69 -3.95
C GLU A 33 -9.24 -12.10 -5.22
N THR A 34 -9.26 -12.86 -6.32
CA THR A 34 -9.77 -12.39 -7.62
C THR A 34 -11.30 -12.33 -7.72
N SER A 35 -12.00 -12.84 -6.70
CA SER A 35 -13.47 -12.97 -6.64
C SER A 35 -14.19 -11.63 -6.47
N SER A 36 -13.51 -10.58 -6.01
CA SER A 36 -14.12 -9.27 -5.75
C SER A 36 -13.17 -8.10 -5.96
N SER A 37 -13.66 -7.07 -6.68
CA SER A 37 -12.99 -5.78 -6.81
C SER A 37 -13.21 -4.85 -5.61
N MET A 38 -13.84 -5.29 -4.51
CA MET A 38 -13.95 -4.49 -3.27
C MET A 38 -13.14 -5.10 -2.11
N ASN A 39 -13.00 -4.36 -1.01
CA ASN A 39 -12.30 -4.72 0.22
C ASN A 39 -10.83 -5.13 0.03
N GLY A 40 -10.16 -4.49 -0.94
CA GLY A 40 -8.76 -4.74 -1.30
C GLY A 40 -7.72 -3.89 -0.57
N LEU A 41 -8.11 -3.17 0.49
CA LEU A 41 -7.22 -2.25 1.20
C LEU A 41 -6.26 -3.00 2.15
N ALA A 42 -5.01 -2.56 2.26
CA ALA A 42 -4.04 -2.99 3.25
C ALA A 42 -3.28 -1.77 3.79
N PHE A 43 -3.06 -1.72 5.10
CA PHE A 43 -2.29 -0.67 5.74
C PHE A 43 -1.03 -1.24 6.37
N LEU A 44 0.00 -0.40 6.53
CA LEU A 44 1.22 -0.78 7.21
C LEU A 44 0.98 -0.98 8.72
N SER A 45 1.78 -1.85 9.32
CA SER A 45 1.78 -2.15 10.77
C SER A 45 2.29 -1.01 11.63
N ARG A 46 2.89 0.02 11.01
CA ARG A 46 3.40 1.20 11.70
C ARG A 46 3.25 2.46 10.87
N THR A 47 3.31 3.60 11.55
CA THR A 47 3.40 4.91 10.91
C THR A 47 4.71 5.07 10.15
N VAL A 48 4.69 5.93 9.14
CA VAL A 48 5.83 6.27 8.28
C VAL A 48 6.14 7.76 8.42
N LYS A 49 7.42 8.11 8.40
CA LYS A 49 7.83 9.52 8.48
C LYS A 49 7.75 10.18 7.11
N VAL A 50 7.64 11.51 7.11
CA VAL A 50 7.87 12.31 5.90
C VAL A 50 9.28 12.02 5.39
N ASP A 51 9.43 11.90 4.07
CA ASP A 51 10.64 11.47 3.35
C ASP A 51 11.15 10.05 3.68
N GLU A 52 10.38 9.26 4.44
CA GLU A 52 10.65 7.83 4.60
C GLU A 52 10.27 7.08 3.32
N LYS A 53 11.29 6.57 2.63
CA LYS A 53 11.11 5.87 1.35
C LYS A 53 10.56 4.47 1.57
N LEU A 54 9.33 4.25 1.11
CA LEU A 54 8.69 2.94 1.06
C LEU A 54 9.04 2.29 -0.28
N CYS A 55 9.54 1.06 -0.25
CA CYS A 55 9.72 0.29 -1.47
C CYS A 55 8.57 -0.71 -1.57
N ILE A 56 7.97 -0.89 -2.74
CA ILE A 56 7.09 -2.02 -2.98
C ILE A 56 7.50 -2.82 -4.20
N ARG A 57 7.30 -4.14 -4.20
CA ARG A 57 7.44 -4.97 -5.40
C ARG A 57 6.08 -5.53 -5.81
N ILE A 58 5.83 -5.58 -7.11
CA ILE A 58 4.65 -6.24 -7.66
C ILE A 58 5.03 -7.69 -7.94
N GLU A 59 4.47 -8.63 -7.19
CA GLU A 59 4.76 -10.06 -7.37
C GLU A 59 3.83 -10.69 -8.40
N ASP A 60 2.56 -10.29 -8.42
CA ASP A 60 1.57 -10.79 -9.37
C ASP A 60 0.58 -9.69 -9.79
N ARG A 61 -0.10 -9.90 -10.92
CA ARG A 61 -1.14 -9.01 -11.45
C ARG A 61 -2.28 -9.82 -12.06
N THR A 62 -3.51 -9.39 -11.81
CA THR A 62 -4.70 -9.93 -12.48
C THR A 62 -5.14 -9.00 -13.60
N SER A 63 -5.54 -9.56 -14.74
CA SER A 63 -6.20 -8.83 -15.83
C SER A 63 -7.73 -8.89 -15.74
N LEU A 64 -8.27 -9.42 -14.64
CA LEU A 64 -9.72 -9.61 -14.45
C LEU A 64 -10.44 -8.35 -13.97
N TRP A 65 -9.70 -7.31 -13.55
CA TRP A 65 -10.28 -6.08 -13.04
C TRP A 65 -9.79 -4.87 -13.83
N ASP A 66 -10.73 -3.98 -14.14
CA ASP A 66 -10.42 -2.66 -14.67
C ASP A 66 -9.99 -1.73 -13.53
N GLY A 67 -8.75 -1.26 -13.58
CA GLY A 67 -8.25 -0.24 -12.67
C GLY A 67 -6.76 -0.33 -12.34
N ALA A 68 -6.22 0.77 -11.82
CA ALA A 68 -4.81 0.88 -11.45
C ALA A 68 -4.52 0.43 -10.01
N LEU A 69 -3.30 -0.04 -9.77
CA LEU A 69 -2.72 -0.11 -8.42
C LEU A 69 -2.72 1.32 -7.87
N ARG A 70 -3.03 1.49 -6.59
CA ARG A 70 -2.98 2.79 -5.92
C ARG A 70 -2.03 2.69 -4.74
N VAL A 71 -1.33 3.77 -4.44
CA VAL A 71 -0.53 3.88 -3.22
C VAL A 71 -0.88 5.18 -2.54
N GLY A 72 -0.63 5.27 -1.24
CA GLY A 72 -1.06 6.45 -0.52
C GLY A 72 -0.62 6.50 0.92
N PHE A 73 -0.94 7.64 1.52
CA PHE A 73 -0.69 7.96 2.91
C PHE A 73 -1.97 8.46 3.54
N THR A 74 -2.10 8.24 4.84
CA THR A 74 -3.17 8.84 5.62
C THR A 74 -2.63 9.35 6.95
N ASN A 75 -3.16 10.48 7.41
CA ASN A 75 -2.95 10.97 8.78
C ASN A 75 -4.13 10.61 9.70
N ILE A 76 -5.13 9.90 9.18
CA ILE A 76 -6.26 9.36 9.95
C ILE A 76 -5.89 7.94 10.37
N CYS A 77 -5.99 7.65 11.67
CA CYS A 77 -5.83 6.27 12.15
C CYS A 77 -6.94 5.40 11.55
N PRO A 78 -6.62 4.42 10.70
CA PRO A 78 -7.63 3.50 10.18
C PRO A 78 -8.19 2.68 11.33
N GLN A 79 -9.52 2.55 11.40
CA GLN A 79 -10.17 1.73 12.41
C GLN A 79 -10.41 0.33 11.87
N ARG A 80 -10.03 -0.70 12.65
CA ARG A 80 -10.15 -2.13 12.31
C ARG A 80 -11.54 -2.52 11.78
N ASN A 81 -12.60 -1.94 12.35
CA ASN A 81 -13.98 -2.30 12.03
C ASN A 81 -14.65 -1.39 10.97
N SER A 82 -13.92 -0.44 10.41
CA SER A 82 -14.45 0.54 9.45
C SER A 82 -13.41 0.88 8.39
N LEU A 83 -12.79 -0.15 7.82
CA LEU A 83 -11.98 0.05 6.62
C LEU A 83 -12.94 0.36 5.45
N PRO A 84 -12.65 1.40 4.66
CA PRO A 84 -13.44 1.67 3.47
C PRO A 84 -13.35 0.49 2.50
N PRO A 85 -14.43 0.20 1.76
CA PRO A 85 -14.45 -0.94 0.86
C PRO A 85 -13.59 -0.70 -0.38
N ALA A 86 -13.32 0.54 -0.77
CA ALA A 86 -12.45 0.86 -1.89
C ALA A 86 -11.56 2.07 -1.60
N SER A 87 -10.54 2.26 -2.43
CA SER A 87 -9.68 3.44 -2.36
C SER A 87 -10.30 4.68 -3.00
N ILE A 88 -11.19 4.53 -3.99
CA ILE A 88 -11.89 5.63 -4.67
C ILE A 88 -13.31 5.14 -5.03
N PRO A 89 -14.36 5.97 -4.87
CA PRO A 89 -14.36 7.38 -4.46
C PRO A 89 -14.09 7.63 -2.96
N ASP A 90 -14.12 6.59 -2.13
CA ASP A 90 -14.22 6.71 -0.68
C ASP A 90 -13.02 7.39 -0.01
N LEU A 91 -11.78 7.17 -0.47
CA LEU A 91 -10.60 7.81 0.12
C LEU A 91 -10.06 8.99 -0.70
N GLY A 92 -10.18 8.95 -2.03
CA GLY A 92 -9.59 9.96 -2.91
C GLY A 92 -10.08 11.40 -2.67
N ASN A 93 -11.32 11.57 -2.19
CA ASN A 93 -11.91 12.88 -1.86
C ASN A 93 -12.00 13.15 -0.36
N THR A 94 -11.50 12.23 0.48
CA THR A 94 -11.60 12.34 1.94
C THR A 94 -10.40 13.05 2.51
N ARG A 95 -10.65 14.14 3.25
CA ARG A 95 -9.57 14.90 3.93
C ARG A 95 -8.75 13.95 4.79
N GLY A 96 -7.42 14.11 4.74
CA GLY A 96 -6.49 13.30 5.51
C GLY A 96 -6.01 12.03 4.80
N TYR A 97 -6.61 11.68 3.65
CA TYR A 97 -6.07 10.65 2.75
C TYR A 97 -5.41 11.30 1.54
N CYS A 98 -4.28 10.74 1.13
CA CYS A 98 -3.62 11.04 -0.13
C CYS A 98 -3.45 9.71 -0.85
N VAL A 99 -4.21 9.50 -1.92
CA VAL A 99 -4.19 8.27 -2.71
C VAL A 99 -3.88 8.65 -4.15
N VAL A 100 -2.85 8.01 -4.70
CA VAL A 100 -2.38 8.25 -6.07
C VAL A 100 -2.41 6.96 -6.87
N PRO A 101 -2.92 6.96 -8.11
CA PRO A 101 -2.79 5.81 -9.00
C PRO A 101 -1.32 5.65 -9.39
N VAL A 102 -0.86 4.41 -9.37
CA VAL A 102 0.40 3.99 -9.98
C VAL A 102 0.12 3.84 -11.49
N PRO A 103 0.92 4.47 -12.37
CA PRO A 103 0.74 4.32 -13.81
C PRO A 103 0.76 2.84 -14.22
N GLU A 104 -0.14 2.44 -15.11
CA GLU A 104 -0.35 1.03 -15.50
C GLU A 104 0.91 0.38 -16.08
N ASP A 105 1.72 1.14 -16.81
CA ASP A 105 3.00 0.67 -17.37
C ASP A 105 4.00 0.23 -16.27
N LEU A 106 3.85 0.75 -15.06
CA LEU A 106 4.66 0.39 -13.90
C LEU A 106 4.07 -0.79 -13.11
N CYS A 107 2.84 -1.20 -13.43
CA CYS A 107 2.12 -2.27 -12.76
C CYS A 107 2.44 -3.65 -13.34
N ARG A 108 3.74 -3.99 -13.39
CA ARG A 108 4.24 -5.24 -13.98
C ARG A 108 4.90 -6.13 -12.94
N CYS A 109 4.66 -7.44 -13.04
CA CYS A 109 5.31 -8.41 -12.15
C CYS A 109 6.84 -8.25 -12.21
N GLY A 110 7.47 -8.26 -11.04
CA GLY A 110 8.91 -8.02 -10.85
C GLY A 110 9.31 -6.55 -10.74
N VAL A 111 8.43 -5.58 -11.07
CA VAL A 111 8.74 -4.16 -10.91
C VAL A 111 8.79 -3.80 -9.43
N GLN A 112 9.79 -3.00 -9.06
CA GLN A 112 9.90 -2.40 -7.74
C GLN A 112 9.68 -0.89 -7.85
N LEU A 113 8.75 -0.40 -7.06
CA LEU A 113 8.40 1.00 -6.91
C LEU A 113 8.99 1.50 -5.61
N GLN A 114 9.36 2.77 -5.58
CA GLN A 114 9.67 3.47 -4.36
C GLN A 114 8.81 4.72 -4.29
N PHE A 115 8.19 4.97 -3.14
CA PHE A 115 7.34 6.13 -2.95
C PHE A 115 7.45 6.68 -1.53
N TRP A 116 7.23 7.98 -1.39
CA TRP A 116 7.23 8.69 -0.12
C TRP A 116 6.38 9.96 -0.21
N ILE A 117 5.95 10.46 0.93
CA ILE A 117 5.34 11.78 1.06
C ILE A 117 6.42 12.80 1.41
N ASN A 118 6.40 13.96 0.75
CA ASN A 118 7.30 15.07 1.05
C ASN A 118 6.67 16.07 2.04
N TYR A 119 7.45 17.04 2.51
CA TYR A 119 6.97 18.10 3.42
C TYR A 119 5.92 19.04 2.80
N ALA A 120 5.79 19.07 1.46
CA ALA A 120 4.73 19.80 0.77
C ALA A 120 3.40 19.01 0.72
N GLY A 121 3.36 17.79 1.26
CA GLY A 121 2.19 16.90 1.24
C GLY A 121 2.00 16.16 -0.09
N GLY A 122 2.95 16.29 -1.02
CA GLY A 122 2.94 15.58 -2.30
C GLY A 122 3.48 14.17 -2.16
N THR A 123 2.85 13.21 -2.85
CA THR A 123 3.37 11.84 -2.98
C THR A 123 4.27 11.75 -4.22
N LEU A 124 5.51 11.31 -4.03
CA LEU A 124 6.43 11.00 -5.13
C LEU A 124 6.50 9.50 -5.34
N ILE A 125 6.53 9.07 -6.61
CA ILE A 125 6.72 7.67 -7.01
C ILE A 125 7.87 7.61 -8.02
N VAL A 126 8.83 6.72 -7.78
CA VAL A 126 9.96 6.46 -8.67
C VAL A 126 10.16 4.96 -8.87
N LEU A 127 10.68 4.57 -10.03
CA LEU A 127 11.11 3.20 -10.27
C LEU A 127 12.49 2.96 -9.67
N VAL A 128 12.68 1.82 -9.02
CA VAL A 128 13.97 1.41 -8.46
C VAL A 128 14.41 0.07 -9.03
N TRP A 129 15.66 0.04 -9.47
CA TRP A 129 16.33 -1.15 -10.01
C TRP A 129 17.24 -1.69 -8.91
N GLY A 130 16.71 -2.50 -7.97
CA GLY A 130 17.54 -3.08 -6.89
C GLY A 130 16.78 -3.60 -5.67
N SER A 131 17.37 -4.55 -4.95
CA SER A 131 16.73 -5.41 -3.94
C SER A 131 16.47 -4.76 -2.57
N ARG A 132 15.29 -4.15 -2.35
CA ARG A 132 14.70 -3.99 -0.99
C ARG A 132 13.18 -4.13 -1.07
N ARG A 133 12.66 -5.14 -0.38
CA ARG A 133 11.28 -5.67 -0.48
C ARG A 133 10.38 -5.10 0.61
N LEU A 134 9.21 -4.70 0.18
CA LEU A 134 7.98 -4.47 0.94
C LEU A 134 6.87 -4.60 -0.11
N LEU A 135 5.60 -4.87 0.24
CA LEU A 135 4.64 -5.30 -0.80
C LEU A 135 3.22 -4.86 -0.56
N LEU A 136 2.88 -3.64 -0.96
CA LEU A 136 1.52 -3.17 -0.83
C LEU A 136 0.77 -3.45 -2.14
N LEU A 137 -0.29 -4.27 -2.07
CA LEU A 137 -1.34 -4.29 -3.09
C LEU A 137 -2.53 -3.51 -2.54
N LEU A 138 -2.86 -2.42 -3.21
CA LEU A 138 -4.05 -1.61 -2.97
C LEU A 138 -4.68 -1.39 -4.35
N PHE A 139 -5.74 -2.14 -4.67
CA PHE A 139 -6.51 -1.91 -5.88
C PHE A 139 -7.91 -1.44 -5.51
N ALA A 140 -8.44 -0.56 -6.37
CA ALA A 140 -9.84 -0.16 -6.33
C ALA A 140 -10.77 -1.35 -6.61
#